data_AF-A0A426D3N5-F1
#
_entry.id   AF-A0A426D3N5-F1
#
_cell.length_a   1.000
_cell.length_b   1.000
_cell.length_c   1.000
_cell.angle_alpha   90.00
_cell.angle_beta   90.00
_cell.angle_gamma   90.00
#
_symmetry.space_group_name_H-M   'P 1'
#
loop_
_entity.id
_entity.type
_entity.pdbx_description
1 polymer ?
#
loop_
_entity_poly.entity_id
_entity_poly.type
_entity_poly.pdbx_seq_one_letter_code
_entity_poly.pdbx_strand_id
1 'polypeptide(L)'
;MSRVPLYKGAEKKSYYKFLKNIDHVSDTEVKRIKSLKPNPSAAIKFADRAIVQTSSYTPAPNGVYLMDDGTLFISCVTPAPNITGEMVEWWMIWHQLDSLRYALWNPEDHYGVKISDEARQRILNSKIPIRERLWGINCEINESWNGGNPTTGELHFVSPESVGLKNNLVGTPKCQAIVVANNSTKIGPLDYPVLMFEYLRENDQGQNEWVVCSWMGHRIKNGKPFSQKLPKPILKKMISGMPSMFIVHSHKEITHLNEILPNLYTEQKDNWLE
;
A
#
# COMPACT_ATOMS: atom_id res chain seq x y z
N MET A 1 0.77 -21.19 13.25
CA MET A 1 0.38 -20.00 12.47
C MET A 1 -0.23 -20.48 11.16
N SER A 2 -1.37 -19.92 10.78
CA SER A 2 -2.08 -20.32 9.56
C SER A 2 -1.51 -19.53 8.38
N ARG A 3 -0.97 -20.22 7.38
CA ARG A 3 -0.59 -19.60 6.11
C ARG A 3 -1.81 -19.57 5.17
N VAL A 4 -1.83 -18.60 4.27
CA VAL A 4 -2.80 -18.58 3.17
C VAL A 4 -2.66 -19.84 2.31
N PRO A 5 -3.76 -20.33 1.71
CA PRO A 5 -3.70 -21.46 0.79
C PRO A 5 -2.89 -21.09 -0.46
N LEU A 6 -2.03 -22.00 -0.90
CA LEU A 6 -1.26 -21.87 -2.13
C LEU A 6 -1.72 -22.87 -3.19
N TYR A 7 -1.54 -22.53 -4.46
CA TYR A 7 -1.81 -23.46 -5.55
C TYR A 7 -0.81 -24.62 -5.55
N LYS A 8 -1.22 -25.77 -6.09
CA LYS A 8 -0.38 -26.98 -6.18
C LYS A 8 0.88 -26.71 -7.00
N GLY A 9 2.06 -27.02 -6.47
CA GLY A 9 3.34 -26.82 -7.16
C GLY A 9 4.02 -25.50 -6.85
N ALA A 10 3.41 -24.62 -6.02
CA ALA A 10 4.02 -23.38 -5.55
C ALA A 10 5.39 -23.61 -4.89
N GLU A 11 5.58 -24.76 -4.22
CA GLU A 11 6.83 -25.16 -3.57
C GLU A 11 8.02 -25.34 -4.50
N LYS A 12 7.77 -25.43 -5.82
CA LYS A 12 8.81 -25.61 -6.84
C LYS A 12 9.41 -24.29 -7.32
N LYS A 13 8.77 -23.16 -7.00
CA LYS A 13 9.28 -21.83 -7.38
C LYS A 13 10.55 -21.52 -6.59
N SER A 14 11.54 -20.94 -7.25
CA SER A 14 12.84 -20.57 -6.68
C SER A 14 12.71 -19.62 -5.48
N TYR A 15 11.66 -18.78 -5.49
CA TYR A 15 11.35 -17.83 -4.43
C TYR A 15 10.49 -18.41 -3.30
N TYR A 16 10.08 -19.68 -3.34
CA TYR A 16 9.28 -20.30 -2.29
C TYR A 16 9.99 -20.27 -0.91
N LYS A 17 11.32 -20.34 -0.91
CA LYS A 17 12.13 -20.25 0.33
C LYS A 17 11.98 -18.92 1.08
N PHE A 18 11.49 -17.87 0.42
CA PHE A 18 11.20 -16.58 1.05
C PHE A 18 9.83 -16.56 1.75
N LEU A 19 9.01 -17.61 1.59
CA LEU A 19 7.76 -17.78 2.33
C LEU A 19 8.07 -18.18 3.78
N LYS A 20 8.46 -17.18 4.56
CA LYS A 20 8.80 -17.30 5.97
C LYS A 20 7.56 -17.17 6.85
N ASN A 21 7.71 -17.47 8.13
CA ASN A 21 6.69 -17.06 9.10
C ASN A 21 6.84 -15.57 9.35
N ILE A 22 5.73 -14.92 9.64
CA ILE A 22 5.66 -13.50 9.97
C ILE A 22 5.34 -13.36 11.45
N ASP A 23 5.93 -12.36 12.09
CA ASP A 23 5.65 -12.10 13.49
C ASP A 23 4.21 -11.63 13.69
N HIS A 24 3.59 -12.13 14.75
CA HIS A 24 2.26 -11.70 15.11
C HIS A 24 2.31 -10.35 15.82
N VAL A 25 1.52 -9.39 15.35
CA VAL A 25 1.35 -8.11 16.06
C VAL A 25 0.57 -8.39 17.34
N SER A 26 1.18 -8.13 18.50
CA SER A 26 0.56 -8.43 19.80
C SER A 26 -0.82 -7.77 19.96
N ASP A 27 -1.73 -8.42 20.68
CA ASP A 27 -3.06 -7.86 21.01
C ASP A 27 -2.96 -6.48 21.69
N THR A 28 -1.92 -6.26 22.49
CA THR A 28 -1.64 -4.97 23.13
C THR A 28 -1.36 -3.89 22.10
N GLU A 29 -0.55 -4.21 21.09
CA GLU A 29 -0.22 -3.29 20.01
C GLU A 29 -1.42 -3.02 19.10
N VAL A 30 -2.21 -4.05 18.78
CA VAL A 30 -3.48 -3.89 18.05
C VAL A 30 -4.45 -2.99 18.82
N LYS A 31 -4.62 -3.21 20.13
CA LYS A 31 -5.45 -2.34 20.99
C LYS A 31 -4.92 -0.91 21.03
N ARG A 32 -3.61 -0.73 21.12
CA ARG A 32 -2.96 0.59 21.09
C ARG A 32 -3.28 1.33 19.80
N ILE A 33 -3.06 0.70 18.64
CA ILE A 33 -3.35 1.30 17.33
C ILE A 33 -4.82 1.66 17.18
N LYS A 34 -5.74 0.77 17.57
CA LYS A 34 -7.19 1.03 17.55
C LYS A 34 -7.62 2.18 18.47
N SER A 35 -6.85 2.46 19.51
CA SER A 35 -7.13 3.52 20.47
C SER A 35 -6.55 4.89 20.08
N LEU A 36 -5.76 4.97 19.01
CA LEU A 36 -5.13 6.20 18.56
C LEU A 36 -6.21 7.24 18.22
N LYS A 37 -6.10 8.42 18.84
CA LYS A 37 -6.97 9.59 18.60
C LYS A 37 -6.10 10.76 18.16
N PRO A 38 -5.57 10.72 16.93
CA PRO A 38 -4.60 11.71 16.52
C PRO A 38 -5.27 13.07 16.31
N ASN A 39 -4.50 14.15 16.46
CA ASN A 39 -4.98 15.51 16.26
C ASN A 39 -5.26 15.76 14.76
N PRO A 40 -6.49 16.11 14.35
CA PRO A 40 -6.84 16.37 12.95
C PRO A 40 -5.95 17.40 12.25
N SER A 41 -5.40 18.37 12.99
CA SER A 41 -4.49 19.38 12.41
C SER A 41 -3.14 18.83 11.92
N ALA A 42 -2.74 17.62 12.35
CA ALA A 42 -1.55 16.95 11.85
C ALA A 42 -1.80 16.21 10.52
N ALA A 43 -3.05 16.01 10.12
CA ALA A 43 -3.39 15.33 8.87
C ALA A 43 -3.12 16.22 7.64
N ILE A 44 -2.77 15.59 6.53
CA ILE A 44 -2.64 16.29 5.25
C ILE A 44 -4.02 16.39 4.60
N LYS A 45 -4.42 17.60 4.22
CA LYS A 45 -5.64 17.78 3.41
C LYS A 45 -5.42 17.25 2.00
N PHE A 46 -6.49 16.73 1.38
CA PHE A 46 -6.41 16.21 0.02
C PHE A 46 -5.86 17.23 -1.00
N ALA A 47 -6.18 18.52 -0.84
CA ALA A 47 -5.66 19.58 -1.69
C ALA A 47 -4.13 19.71 -1.62
N ASP A 48 -3.54 19.41 -0.47
CA ASP A 48 -2.11 19.58 -0.17
C ASP A 48 -1.31 18.29 -0.38
N ARG A 49 -1.93 17.21 -0.89
CA ARG A 49 -1.34 15.87 -1.05
C ARG A 49 0.02 15.85 -1.77
N ALA A 50 0.32 16.83 -2.62
CA ALA A 50 1.60 16.93 -3.31
C ALA A 50 2.78 17.24 -2.38
N ILE A 51 2.52 17.74 -1.17
CA ILE A 51 3.55 18.04 -0.18
C ILE A 51 4.36 16.80 0.21
N VAL A 52 3.78 15.59 0.09
CA VAL A 52 4.41 14.32 0.50
C VAL A 52 5.77 14.05 -0.16
N GLN A 53 6.00 14.62 -1.36
CA GLN A 53 7.26 14.47 -2.09
C GLN A 53 8.32 15.52 -1.73
N THR A 54 8.01 16.44 -0.82
CA THR A 54 8.84 17.61 -0.54
C THR A 54 9.58 17.49 0.79
N SER A 55 10.69 18.22 0.92
CA SER A 55 11.44 18.32 2.18
C SER A 55 10.68 19.04 3.29
N SER A 56 9.64 19.80 2.96
CA SER A 56 8.77 20.48 3.93
C SER A 56 7.76 19.55 4.60
N TYR A 57 7.66 18.30 4.13
CA TYR A 57 6.72 17.34 4.68
C TYR A 57 7.35 16.45 5.76
N THR A 58 6.70 16.47 6.92
CA THR A 58 6.88 15.49 8.00
C THR A 58 5.63 14.62 8.06
N PRO A 59 5.76 13.28 8.00
CA PRO A 59 4.63 12.39 8.14
C PRO A 59 3.79 12.65 9.39
N ALA A 60 2.48 12.68 9.20
CA ALA A 60 1.56 12.69 10.33
C ALA A 60 1.78 11.41 11.16
N PRO A 61 1.65 11.46 12.51
CA PRO A 61 1.73 10.26 13.34
C PRO A 61 0.79 9.15 12.85
N ASN A 62 1.15 7.90 13.13
CA ASN A 62 0.28 6.77 12.80
C ASN A 62 -1.13 6.99 13.34
N GLY A 63 -2.15 6.78 12.51
CA GLY A 63 -3.52 6.92 12.96
C GLY A 63 -4.54 7.16 11.85
N VAL A 64 -5.80 7.11 12.27
CA VAL A 64 -6.97 7.42 11.44
C VAL A 64 -7.51 8.77 11.90
N TYR A 65 -7.52 9.73 10.98
CA TYR A 65 -7.86 11.11 11.22
C TYR A 65 -9.25 11.40 10.65
N LEU A 66 -10.14 11.90 11.50
CA LEU A 66 -11.41 12.45 11.05
C LEU A 66 -11.20 13.90 10.58
N MET A 67 -11.48 14.15 9.30
CA MET A 67 -11.29 15.45 8.68
C MET A 67 -12.54 16.32 8.81
N ASP A 68 -12.38 17.65 8.83
CA ASP A 68 -13.48 18.62 8.97
C ASP A 68 -14.52 18.54 7.85
N ASP A 69 -14.10 18.07 6.67
CA ASP A 69 -14.97 17.85 5.53
C ASP A 69 -15.82 16.59 5.65
N GLY A 70 -15.66 15.76 6.68
CA GLY A 70 -16.41 14.52 6.89
C GLY A 70 -15.83 13.31 6.15
N THR A 71 -14.56 13.39 5.75
CA THR A 71 -13.76 12.29 5.19
C THR A 71 -12.74 11.77 6.21
N LEU A 72 -11.96 10.74 5.84
CA LEU A 72 -10.85 10.24 6.65
C LEU A 72 -9.51 10.42 5.94
N PHE A 73 -8.48 10.68 6.73
CA PHE A 73 -7.09 10.51 6.33
C PHE A 73 -6.45 9.42 7.18
N ILE A 74 -5.65 8.55 6.56
CA ILE A 74 -4.85 7.53 7.24
C ILE A 74 -3.39 7.85 7.00
N SER A 75 -2.62 7.87 8.08
CA SER A 75 -1.16 7.88 8.04
C SER A 75 -0.62 6.60 8.67
N CYS A 76 0.28 5.93 7.95
CA CYS A 76 1.04 4.80 8.44
C CYS A 76 2.51 5.02 8.07
N VAL A 77 3.41 4.93 9.05
CA VAL A 77 4.85 5.07 8.90
C VAL A 77 5.49 3.86 9.57
N THR A 78 6.20 3.07 8.78
CA THR A 78 6.89 1.86 9.22
C THR A 78 8.37 1.99 8.89
N PRO A 79 9.28 1.83 9.86
CA PRO A 79 10.71 1.79 9.58
C PRO A 79 11.03 0.69 8.55
N ALA A 80 11.79 1.04 7.52
CA ALA A 80 12.18 0.12 6.45
C ALA A 80 13.66 0.32 6.07
N PRO A 81 14.59 0.25 7.05
CA PRO A 81 15.98 0.66 6.85
C PRO A 81 16.75 -0.19 5.84
N ASN A 82 16.29 -1.40 5.53
CA ASN A 82 16.96 -2.31 4.61
C ASN A 82 16.39 -2.23 3.19
N ILE A 83 15.28 -1.52 2.98
CA ILE A 83 14.61 -1.39 1.68
C ILE A 83 15.15 -0.15 0.95
N THR A 84 15.37 -0.25 -0.36
CA THR A 84 15.73 0.88 -1.23
C THR A 84 14.61 1.22 -2.21
N GLY A 85 14.61 2.44 -2.78
CA GLY A 85 13.62 2.83 -3.80
C GLY A 85 13.57 1.86 -5.00
N GLU A 86 14.72 1.38 -5.47
CA GLU A 86 14.80 0.40 -6.57
C GLU A 86 14.10 -0.92 -6.22
N MET A 87 14.28 -1.40 -4.99
CA MET A 87 13.61 -2.61 -4.50
C MET A 87 12.09 -2.41 -4.46
N VAL A 88 11.62 -1.23 -4.05
CA VAL A 88 10.17 -0.91 -4.01
C VAL A 88 9.58 -0.87 -5.42
N GLU A 89 10.21 -0.15 -6.36
CA GLU A 89 9.74 -0.09 -7.74
C GLU A 89 9.65 -1.48 -8.37
N TRP A 90 10.63 -2.34 -8.12
CA TRP A 90 10.60 -3.73 -8.56
C TRP A 90 9.50 -4.54 -7.88
N TRP A 91 9.47 -4.50 -6.55
CA TRP A 91 8.59 -5.33 -5.73
C TRP A 91 7.13 -5.14 -6.10
N MET A 92 6.67 -3.88 -6.11
CA MET A 92 5.28 -3.48 -6.33
C MET A 92 4.73 -3.89 -7.70
N ILE A 93 5.61 -4.28 -8.62
CA ILE A 93 5.29 -4.75 -9.97
C ILE A 93 5.45 -6.26 -10.04
N TRP A 94 6.57 -6.79 -9.53
CA TRP A 94 6.90 -8.20 -9.62
C TRP A 94 5.90 -9.08 -8.88
N HIS A 95 5.38 -8.63 -7.73
CA HIS A 95 4.45 -9.42 -6.93
C HIS A 95 3.06 -9.54 -7.57
N GLN A 96 2.71 -8.67 -8.54
CA GLN A 96 1.40 -8.68 -9.22
C GLN A 96 1.22 -9.89 -10.16
N LEU A 97 2.31 -10.58 -10.48
CA LEU A 97 2.36 -11.60 -11.53
C LEU A 97 2.00 -13.01 -11.07
N ASP A 98 1.97 -13.27 -9.76
CA ASP A 98 1.78 -14.60 -9.18
C ASP A 98 1.36 -14.51 -7.70
N SER A 99 0.31 -15.24 -7.30
CA SER A 99 -0.23 -15.22 -5.93
C SER A 99 0.76 -15.66 -4.85
N LEU A 100 1.71 -16.55 -5.15
CA LEU A 100 2.76 -16.90 -4.19
C LEU A 100 3.64 -15.68 -3.90
N ARG A 101 3.94 -14.85 -4.91
CA ARG A 101 4.73 -13.63 -4.73
C ARG A 101 4.00 -12.65 -3.82
N TYR A 102 2.69 -12.49 -4.01
CA TYR A 102 1.86 -11.67 -3.12
C TYR A 102 1.85 -12.21 -1.68
N ALA A 103 1.76 -13.54 -1.53
CA ALA A 103 1.82 -14.21 -0.22
C ALA A 103 3.17 -14.07 0.49
N LEU A 104 4.28 -13.83 -0.21
CA LEU A 104 5.57 -13.55 0.44
C LEU A 104 5.53 -12.28 1.30
N TRP A 105 4.71 -11.30 0.91
CA TRP A 105 4.59 -10.04 1.64
C TRP A 105 3.98 -10.23 3.02
N ASN A 106 2.87 -10.95 3.07
CA ASN A 106 2.16 -11.27 4.30
C ASN A 106 1.52 -12.66 4.17
N PRO A 107 2.21 -13.71 4.63
CA PRO A 107 1.84 -15.11 4.38
C PRO A 107 0.58 -15.55 5.14
N GLU A 108 0.04 -14.73 6.04
CA GLU A 108 -1.20 -15.02 6.76
C GLU A 108 -2.42 -14.31 6.15
N ASP A 109 -2.21 -13.28 5.32
CA ASP A 109 -3.26 -12.35 4.91
C ASP A 109 -3.41 -12.19 3.39
N HIS A 110 -2.39 -12.47 2.58
CA HIS A 110 -2.39 -12.21 1.14
C HIS A 110 -2.77 -13.46 0.33
N TYR A 111 -4.06 -13.67 0.12
CA TYR A 111 -4.60 -14.90 -0.47
C TYR A 111 -4.41 -14.99 -1.99
N GLY A 112 -4.38 -13.85 -2.68
CA GLY A 112 -4.15 -13.87 -4.12
C GLY A 112 -4.17 -12.50 -4.77
N VAL A 113 -3.62 -12.47 -5.97
CA VAL A 113 -3.54 -11.31 -6.83
C VAL A 113 -3.88 -11.73 -8.25
N LYS A 114 -4.62 -10.89 -8.98
CA LYS A 114 -5.01 -11.18 -10.36
C LYS A 114 -5.00 -9.90 -11.19
N ILE A 115 -4.39 -10.02 -12.36
CA ILE A 115 -4.30 -8.96 -13.38
C ILE A 115 -4.81 -9.50 -14.71
N SER A 116 -5.18 -8.62 -15.63
CA SER A 116 -5.54 -9.01 -17.00
C SER A 116 -4.32 -9.42 -17.82
N ASP A 117 -4.54 -10.07 -18.97
CA ASP A 117 -3.46 -10.42 -19.89
C ASP A 117 -2.78 -9.16 -20.47
N GLU A 118 -3.54 -8.10 -20.73
CA GLU A 118 -2.99 -6.81 -21.19
C GLU A 118 -2.12 -6.17 -20.10
N ALA A 119 -2.57 -6.20 -18.84
CA ALA A 119 -1.78 -5.75 -17.70
C ALA A 119 -0.49 -6.56 -17.56
N ARG A 120 -0.57 -7.89 -17.70
CA ARG A 120 0.60 -8.78 -17.67
C ARG A 120 1.60 -8.44 -18.79
N GLN A 121 1.11 -8.22 -20.02
CA GLN A 121 1.96 -7.81 -21.15
C GLN A 121 2.67 -6.48 -20.88
N ARG A 122 1.97 -5.51 -20.29
CA ARG A 122 2.56 -4.22 -19.91
C ARG A 122 3.64 -4.39 -18.83
N ILE A 123 3.36 -5.16 -17.79
CA ILE A 123 4.30 -5.44 -16.69
C ILE A 123 5.61 -6.09 -17.19
N LEU A 124 5.49 -7.00 -18.15
CA LEU A 124 6.63 -7.73 -18.70
C LEU A 124 7.35 -6.97 -19.83
N ASN A 125 6.85 -5.81 -20.26
CA ASN A 125 7.45 -5.05 -21.35
C ASN A 125 8.69 -4.28 -20.88
N SER A 126 9.87 -4.80 -21.20
CA SER A 126 11.16 -4.21 -20.83
C SER A 126 11.45 -2.84 -21.47
N LYS A 127 10.71 -2.45 -22.52
CA LYS A 127 10.85 -1.13 -23.16
C LYS A 127 10.17 -0.01 -22.36
N ILE A 128 9.31 -0.36 -21.41
CA ILE A 128 8.66 0.60 -20.51
C ILE A 128 9.54 0.70 -19.24
N PRO A 129 9.90 1.92 -18.79
CA PRO A 129 10.63 2.09 -17.53
C PRO A 129 9.88 1.42 -16.39
N ILE A 130 10.60 0.74 -15.49
CA ILE A 130 10.00 -0.14 -14.47
C ILE A 130 8.86 0.55 -13.72
N ARG A 131 9.11 1.75 -13.16
CA ARG A 131 8.10 2.55 -12.43
C ARG A 131 6.80 2.83 -13.18
N GLU A 132 6.84 2.86 -14.51
CA GLU A 132 5.67 3.18 -15.33
C GLU A 132 4.83 1.95 -15.67
N ARG A 133 5.37 0.75 -15.49
CA ARG A 133 4.71 -0.48 -15.94
C ARG A 133 3.40 -0.75 -15.21
N LEU A 134 3.27 -0.27 -13.97
CA LEU A 134 2.04 -0.40 -13.19
C LEU A 134 0.98 0.66 -13.55
N TRP A 135 1.36 1.77 -14.17
CA TRP A 135 0.42 2.87 -14.42
C TRP A 135 -0.67 2.48 -15.42
N GLY A 136 -1.92 2.70 -15.04
CA GLY A 136 -3.10 2.32 -15.82
C GLY A 136 -3.52 0.86 -15.66
N ILE A 137 -2.90 0.11 -14.74
CA ILE A 137 -3.26 -1.29 -14.48
C ILE A 137 -4.27 -1.37 -13.34
N ASN A 138 -5.29 -2.20 -13.57
CA ASN A 138 -6.17 -2.68 -12.52
C ASN A 138 -5.66 -4.02 -11.98
N CYS A 139 -5.70 -4.17 -10.67
CA CYS A 139 -5.33 -5.39 -9.98
C CYS A 139 -6.44 -5.79 -9.01
N GLU A 140 -6.94 -7.01 -9.15
CA GLU A 140 -7.82 -7.63 -8.18
C GLU A 140 -6.97 -8.27 -7.09
N ILE A 141 -7.19 -7.86 -5.84
CA ILE A 141 -6.52 -8.41 -4.66
C ILE A 141 -7.53 -9.18 -3.83
N ASN A 142 -7.10 -10.32 -3.28
CA ASN A 142 -7.85 -11.08 -2.31
C ASN A 142 -7.04 -11.14 -1.03
N GLU A 143 -7.49 -10.44 0.01
CA GLU A 143 -6.72 -10.27 1.24
C GLU A 143 -7.58 -10.18 2.49
N SER A 144 -6.99 -10.58 3.60
CA SER A 144 -7.48 -10.34 4.95
C SER A 144 -6.64 -9.22 5.60
N TRP A 145 -7.16 -8.57 6.64
CA TRP A 145 -6.38 -7.58 7.40
C TRP A 145 -6.00 -8.05 8.82
N ASN A 146 -6.38 -9.28 9.20
CA ASN A 146 -6.22 -9.79 10.56
C ASN A 146 -6.25 -11.33 10.68
N GLY A 147 -5.81 -12.06 9.65
CA GLY A 147 -5.98 -13.51 9.52
C GLY A 147 -7.44 -13.96 9.48
N GLY A 148 -8.37 -13.04 9.20
CA GLY A 148 -9.81 -13.28 9.15
C GLY A 148 -10.26 -13.77 7.77
N ASN A 149 -11.57 -13.69 7.53
CA ASN A 149 -12.11 -13.97 6.19
C ASN A 149 -11.57 -12.93 5.20
N PRO A 150 -11.00 -13.35 4.06
CA PRO A 150 -10.48 -12.42 3.09
C PRO A 150 -11.62 -11.72 2.35
N THR A 151 -11.32 -10.54 1.83
CA THR A 151 -12.18 -9.74 0.98
C THR A 151 -11.50 -9.49 -0.35
N THR A 152 -12.29 -9.53 -1.43
CA THR A 152 -11.80 -9.15 -2.76
C THR A 152 -11.98 -7.64 -2.96
N GLY A 153 -10.90 -6.98 -3.37
CA GLY A 153 -10.87 -5.57 -3.73
C GLY A 153 -10.18 -5.35 -5.08
N GLU A 154 -10.30 -4.14 -5.62
CA GLU A 154 -9.63 -3.73 -6.85
C GLU A 154 -8.76 -2.50 -6.57
N LEU A 155 -7.51 -2.54 -7.03
CA LEU A 155 -6.58 -1.43 -7.03
C LEU A 155 -6.40 -0.92 -8.46
N HIS A 156 -6.61 0.38 -8.65
CA HIS A 156 -6.42 1.11 -9.90
C HIS A 156 -5.16 1.96 -9.81
N PHE A 157 -4.06 1.43 -10.33
CA PHE A 157 -2.78 2.11 -10.27
C PHE A 157 -2.69 3.21 -11.34
N VAL A 158 -2.20 4.38 -10.95
CA VAL A 158 -2.11 5.55 -11.84
C VAL A 158 -0.74 6.23 -11.72
N SER A 159 -0.39 7.07 -12.70
CA SER A 159 0.85 7.84 -12.62
C SER A 159 0.77 8.89 -11.51
N PRO A 160 1.88 9.23 -10.83
CA PRO A 160 1.93 10.30 -9.85
C PRO A 160 1.36 11.64 -10.38
N GLU A 161 1.70 12.01 -11.63
CA GLU A 161 1.19 13.24 -12.25
C GLU A 161 -0.34 13.29 -12.37
N SER A 162 -0.99 12.15 -12.63
CA SER A 162 -2.46 12.10 -12.75
C SER A 162 -3.19 12.52 -11.46
N VAL A 163 -2.47 12.50 -10.33
CA VAL A 163 -2.99 12.88 -9.02
C VAL A 163 -2.32 14.15 -8.48
N GLY A 164 -1.61 14.91 -9.32
CA GLY A 164 -1.00 16.18 -8.93
C GLY A 164 0.32 16.05 -8.17
N LEU A 165 0.95 14.88 -8.18
CA LEU A 165 2.35 14.71 -7.82
C LEU A 165 3.25 15.06 -9.02
N LYS A 166 4.57 15.06 -8.82
CA LYS A 166 5.55 15.32 -9.88
C LYS A 166 6.44 14.11 -10.08
N ASN A 167 6.53 13.62 -11.32
CA ASN A 167 7.37 12.47 -11.66
C ASN A 167 8.86 12.74 -11.42
N ASN A 168 9.31 13.98 -11.61
CA ASN A 168 10.72 14.36 -11.40
C ASN A 168 11.14 14.40 -9.90
N LEU A 169 10.20 14.31 -8.96
CA LEU A 169 10.50 14.18 -7.54
C LEU A 169 10.63 12.72 -7.09
N VAL A 170 10.26 11.75 -7.95
CA VAL A 170 10.41 10.32 -7.68
C VAL A 170 11.85 9.88 -7.94
N GLY A 171 12.48 9.29 -6.93
CA GLY A 171 13.92 8.99 -6.86
C GLY A 171 14.71 9.96 -5.98
N THR A 172 14.06 10.96 -5.38
CA THR A 172 14.70 11.85 -4.39
C THR A 172 14.73 11.20 -3.01
N PRO A 173 15.59 11.64 -2.07
CA PRO A 173 15.56 11.15 -0.69
C PRO A 173 14.17 11.23 -0.02
N LYS A 174 13.36 12.23 -0.35
CA LYS A 174 12.03 12.42 0.24
C LYS A 174 10.90 11.67 -0.48
N CYS A 175 11.21 11.03 -1.61
CA CYS A 175 10.29 10.16 -2.35
C CYS A 175 11.11 9.23 -3.26
N GLN A 176 11.76 8.21 -2.68
CA GLN A 176 12.68 7.33 -3.42
C GLN A 176 11.92 6.47 -4.43
N ALA A 177 10.73 6.01 -4.06
CA ALA A 177 9.79 5.29 -4.90
C ALA A 177 8.37 5.55 -4.39
N ILE A 178 7.38 5.57 -5.29
CA ILE A 178 5.97 5.78 -4.93
C ILE A 178 5.04 5.00 -5.85
N VAL A 179 4.05 4.35 -5.24
CA VAL A 179 2.92 3.73 -5.91
C VAL A 179 1.66 4.51 -5.54
N VAL A 180 0.85 4.80 -6.54
CA VAL A 180 -0.39 5.56 -6.40
C VAL A 180 -1.55 4.71 -6.87
N ALA A 181 -2.55 4.56 -6.00
CA ALA A 181 -3.79 3.87 -6.31
C ALA A 181 -4.99 4.81 -6.13
N ASN A 182 -5.78 4.99 -7.18
CA ASN A 182 -6.91 5.91 -7.26
C ASN A 182 -8.23 5.12 -7.30
N ASN A 183 -8.67 4.67 -6.13
CA ASN A 183 -9.60 3.56 -5.95
C ASN A 183 -10.99 4.01 -5.48
N SER A 184 -11.82 3.00 -5.21
CA SER A 184 -12.96 3.08 -4.32
C SER A 184 -13.10 1.81 -3.49
N THR A 185 -13.80 1.91 -2.36
CA THR A 185 -14.18 0.78 -1.52
C THR A 185 -15.70 0.76 -1.33
N LYS A 186 -16.29 -0.43 -1.24
CA LYS A 186 -17.74 -0.57 -1.05
C LYS A 186 -18.10 -0.41 0.42
N ILE A 187 -19.02 0.50 0.71
CA ILE A 187 -19.64 0.68 2.03
C ILE A 187 -21.14 0.44 1.88
N GLY A 188 -21.55 -0.82 1.98
CA GLY A 188 -22.90 -1.24 1.60
C GLY A 188 -23.15 -0.93 0.11
N PRO A 189 -24.21 -0.20 -0.26
CA PRO A 189 -24.46 0.19 -1.66
C PRO A 189 -23.55 1.32 -2.16
N LEU A 190 -22.78 1.97 -1.27
CA LEU A 190 -22.00 3.15 -1.60
C LEU A 190 -20.63 2.78 -2.19
N ASP A 191 -20.28 3.40 -3.32
CA ASP A 191 -18.91 3.42 -3.84
C ASP A 191 -18.16 4.58 -3.20
N TYR A 192 -17.32 4.30 -2.19
CA TYR A 192 -16.61 5.33 -1.43
C TYR A 192 -15.21 5.56 -2.00
N PRO A 193 -14.88 6.76 -2.49
CA PRO A 193 -13.60 7.02 -3.15
C PRO A 193 -12.41 6.90 -2.17
N VAL A 194 -11.27 6.40 -2.63
CA VAL A 194 -10.04 6.31 -1.84
C VAL A 194 -8.85 6.63 -2.73
N LEU A 195 -8.09 7.67 -2.40
CA LEU A 195 -6.78 7.89 -2.99
C LEU A 195 -5.72 7.43 -2.00
N MET A 196 -4.83 6.54 -2.44
CA MET A 196 -3.78 5.98 -1.59
C MET A 196 -2.41 6.14 -2.25
N PHE A 197 -1.45 6.60 -1.45
CA PHE A 197 -0.03 6.61 -1.79
C PHE A 197 0.70 5.66 -0.85
N GLU A 198 1.54 4.81 -1.41
CA GLU A 198 2.53 4.02 -0.69
C GLU A 198 3.90 4.37 -1.25
N TYR A 199 4.82 4.79 -0.39
CA TYR A 199 6.10 5.30 -0.86
C TYR A 199 7.20 5.14 0.18
N LEU A 200 8.43 5.09 -0.32
CA LEU A 200 9.64 5.05 0.51
C LEU A 200 10.25 6.45 0.56
N ARG A 201 10.67 6.88 1.76
CA ARG A 201 11.41 8.13 1.97
C ARG A 201 12.48 7.96 3.04
N GLU A 202 13.44 8.89 3.07
CA GLU A 202 14.33 9.12 4.19
C GLU A 202 13.69 10.04 5.23
N ASN A 203 13.72 9.60 6.49
CA ASN A 203 13.40 10.44 7.63
C ASN A 203 14.51 11.48 7.88
N ASP A 204 14.38 12.28 8.95
CA ASP A 204 15.32 13.36 9.24
C ASP A 204 16.68 12.86 9.78
N GLN A 205 16.77 11.57 10.10
CA GLN A 205 18.01 10.88 10.47
C GLN A 205 18.67 10.17 9.27
N GLY A 206 18.11 10.31 8.06
CA GLY A 206 18.59 9.64 6.85
C GLY A 206 18.28 8.14 6.79
N GLN A 207 17.36 7.64 7.63
CA GLN A 207 16.92 6.25 7.60
C GLN A 207 15.67 6.10 6.74
N ASN A 208 15.59 5.00 5.99
CA ASN A 208 14.44 4.71 5.15
C ASN A 208 13.22 4.28 5.98
N GLU A 209 12.07 4.82 5.62
CA GLU A 209 10.75 4.48 6.15
C GLU A 209 9.74 4.35 5.01
N TRP A 210 8.86 3.37 5.13
CA TRP A 210 7.70 3.21 4.26
C TRP A 210 6.56 4.03 4.82
N VAL A 211 5.93 4.84 3.97
CA VAL A 211 4.84 5.71 4.35
C VAL A 211 3.63 5.42 3.50
N VAL A 212 2.50 5.20 4.17
CA VAL A 212 1.18 5.13 3.54
C VAL A 212 0.39 6.37 3.91
N CYS A 213 -0.13 7.05 2.89
CA CYS A 213 -1.07 8.16 3.02
C CYS A 213 -2.33 7.80 2.26
N SER A 214 -3.48 7.70 2.94
CA SER A 214 -4.76 7.36 2.31
C SER A 214 -5.83 8.38 2.63
N TRP A 215 -6.42 9.00 1.61
CA TRP A 215 -7.54 9.93 1.71
C TRP A 215 -8.83 9.20 1.36
N MET A 216 -9.49 8.62 2.36
CA MET A 216 -10.77 7.95 2.17
C MET A 216 -11.90 8.99 2.16
N GLY A 217 -12.58 9.10 1.03
CA GLY A 217 -13.55 10.14 0.73
C GLY A 217 -13.09 11.07 -0.39
N HIS A 218 -11.89 10.85 -0.93
CA HIS A 218 -11.36 11.61 -2.05
C HIS A 218 -10.77 10.70 -3.12
N ARG A 219 -10.83 11.14 -4.37
CA ARG A 219 -10.12 10.56 -5.52
C ARG A 219 -9.96 11.60 -6.62
N ILE A 220 -9.21 11.29 -7.66
CA ILE A 220 -9.27 12.04 -8.92
C ILE A 220 -10.27 11.37 -9.84
N LYS A 221 -11.25 12.13 -10.35
CA LYS A 221 -12.24 11.67 -11.31
C LYS A 221 -12.28 12.62 -12.49
N ASN A 222 -12.05 12.10 -13.70
CA ASN A 222 -11.97 12.90 -14.94
C ASN A 222 -10.97 14.07 -14.84
N GLY A 223 -9.78 13.79 -14.28
CA GLY A 223 -8.71 14.78 -14.11
C GLY A 223 -8.97 15.85 -13.04
N LYS A 224 -10.07 15.74 -12.27
CA LYS A 224 -10.45 16.71 -11.24
C LYS A 224 -10.57 16.05 -9.86
N PRO A 225 -10.24 16.77 -8.76
CA PRO A 225 -10.62 16.36 -7.42
C PRO A 225 -12.10 16.00 -7.31
N PHE A 226 -12.38 14.83 -6.75
CA PHE A 226 -13.72 14.37 -6.40
C PHE A 226 -13.74 14.00 -4.92
N SER A 227 -14.75 14.49 -4.20
CA SER A 227 -14.94 14.21 -2.78
C SER A 227 -16.35 13.70 -2.52
N GLN A 228 -16.45 12.76 -1.59
CA GLN A 228 -17.71 12.22 -1.09
C GLN A 228 -17.61 12.06 0.42
N LYS A 229 -18.60 12.59 1.14
CA LYS A 229 -18.66 12.52 2.61
C LYS A 229 -19.43 11.28 3.04
N LEU A 230 -19.14 10.79 4.24
CA LEU A 230 -19.97 9.77 4.88
C LEU A 230 -20.96 10.37 5.88
N PRO A 231 -22.17 9.80 6.01
CA PRO A 231 -23.04 10.09 7.14
C PRO A 231 -22.31 9.87 8.47
N LYS A 232 -22.45 10.80 9.42
CA LYS A 232 -21.76 10.78 10.71
C LYS A 232 -21.82 9.43 11.45
N PRO A 233 -22.96 8.69 11.50
CA PRO A 233 -23.00 7.39 12.17
C PRO A 233 -22.11 6.33 11.51
N ILE A 234 -22.08 6.31 10.17
CA ILE A 234 -21.25 5.38 9.38
C ILE A 234 -19.78 5.74 9.58
N LEU A 235 -19.45 7.03 9.51
CA LEU A 235 -18.10 7.55 9.68
C LEU A 235 -17.52 7.21 11.06
N LYS A 236 -18.30 7.39 12.15
CA LYS A 236 -17.88 7.03 13.51
C LYS A 236 -17.57 5.54 13.65
N LYS A 237 -18.39 4.66 13.05
CA LYS A 237 -18.16 3.21 13.05
C LYS A 237 -16.91 2.83 12.25
N MET A 238 -16.63 3.57 11.17
CA MET A 238 -15.50 3.30 10.29
C MET A 238 -14.16 3.62 10.97
N ILE A 239 -14.05 4.72 11.73
CA ILE A 239 -12.78 5.12 12.38
C ILE A 239 -12.19 4.03 13.29
N SER A 240 -13.03 3.35 14.07
CA SER A 240 -12.59 2.27 15.00
C SER A 240 -12.56 0.87 14.37
N GLY A 241 -12.81 0.77 13.06
CA GLY A 241 -12.95 -0.48 12.33
C GLY A 241 -11.78 -0.75 11.38
N MET A 242 -12.10 -1.05 10.14
CA MET A 242 -11.16 -1.40 9.06
C MET A 242 -9.94 -0.45 8.93
N PRO A 243 -10.09 0.88 8.87
CA PRO A 243 -8.96 1.82 8.79
C PRO A 243 -7.88 1.65 9.86
N SER A 244 -8.26 1.29 11.10
CA SER A 244 -7.29 1.06 12.18
C SER A 244 -6.56 -0.28 12.04
N MET A 245 -7.23 -1.28 11.47
CA MET A 245 -6.61 -2.57 11.14
C MET A 245 -5.66 -2.46 9.95
N PHE A 246 -5.94 -1.55 9.01
CA PHE A 246 -5.03 -1.27 7.90
C PHE A 246 -3.63 -0.86 8.39
N ILE A 247 -3.53 -0.05 9.47
CA ILE A 247 -2.24 0.35 10.06
C ILE A 247 -1.50 -0.87 10.64
N VAL A 248 -2.23 -1.75 11.35
CA VAL A 248 -1.65 -3.00 11.90
C VAL A 248 -1.13 -3.89 10.78
N HIS A 249 -1.93 -4.06 9.74
CA HIS A 249 -1.61 -4.88 8.58
C HIS A 249 -0.40 -4.32 7.83
N SER A 250 -0.37 -3.02 7.57
CA SER A 250 0.74 -2.33 6.93
C SER A 250 2.04 -2.42 7.72
N HIS A 251 2.00 -2.27 9.06
CA HIS A 251 3.21 -2.48 9.88
C HIS A 251 3.73 -3.90 9.78
N LYS A 252 2.83 -4.88 9.83
CA LYS A 252 3.17 -6.30 9.77
C LYS A 252 3.84 -6.64 8.45
N GLU A 253 3.19 -6.31 7.33
CA GLU A 253 3.68 -6.64 5.99
C GLU A 253 5.00 -5.92 5.66
N ILE A 254 5.16 -4.65 6.02
CA ILE A 254 6.38 -3.89 5.72
C ILE A 254 7.53 -4.33 6.61
N THR A 255 7.28 -4.62 7.89
CA THR A 255 8.32 -5.17 8.78
C THR A 255 8.86 -6.48 8.23
N HIS A 256 7.97 -7.36 7.76
CA HIS A 256 8.38 -8.62 7.14
C HIS A 256 9.11 -8.41 5.82
N LEU A 257 8.58 -7.54 4.96
CA LEU A 257 9.20 -7.23 3.68
C LEU A 257 10.61 -6.65 3.87
N ASN A 258 10.83 -5.84 4.91
CA ASN A 258 12.14 -5.29 5.26
C ASN A 258 13.18 -6.37 5.63
N GLU A 259 12.75 -7.57 6.03
CA GLU A 259 13.64 -8.71 6.28
C GLU A 259 13.95 -9.52 5.02
N ILE A 260 12.97 -9.70 4.14
CA ILE A 260 13.09 -10.63 3.00
C ILE A 260 13.49 -9.94 1.70
N LEU A 261 13.05 -8.70 1.49
CA LEU A 261 13.15 -8.01 0.21
C LEU A 261 14.59 -7.83 -0.29
N PRO A 262 15.60 -7.50 0.53
CA PRO A 262 16.96 -7.31 0.01
C PRO A 262 17.55 -8.57 -0.67
N ASN A 263 17.37 -9.72 -0.03
CA ASN A 263 17.84 -11.01 -0.55
C ASN A 263 16.95 -11.49 -1.70
N LEU A 264 15.63 -11.34 -1.56
CA LEU A 264 14.68 -11.71 -2.61
C LEU A 264 14.95 -10.91 -3.89
N TYR A 265 15.12 -9.59 -3.77
CA TYR A 265 15.46 -8.70 -4.88
C TYR A 265 16.76 -9.13 -5.55
N THR A 266 17.82 -9.38 -4.76
CA THR A 266 19.12 -9.81 -5.29
C THR A 266 19.01 -11.08 -6.13
N GLU A 267 18.17 -12.03 -5.73
CA GLU A 267 18.01 -13.30 -6.43
C GLU A 267 17.00 -13.26 -7.59
N GLN A 268 15.97 -12.41 -7.50
CA GLN A 268 14.78 -12.49 -8.37
C GLN A 268 14.56 -11.27 -9.26
N LYS A 269 15.38 -10.21 -9.14
CA LYS A 269 15.20 -8.98 -9.94
C LYS A 269 15.15 -9.19 -11.46
N ASP A 270 15.81 -10.25 -11.94
CA ASP A 270 15.87 -10.63 -13.35
C ASP A 270 14.91 -11.79 -13.72
N ASN A 271 14.24 -12.41 -12.75
CA ASN A 271 13.36 -13.58 -12.92
C ASN A 271 11.88 -13.19 -12.97
N TRP A 272 11.44 -12.66 -14.11
CA TRP A 272 10.07 -12.14 -14.26
C TRP A 272 9.01 -13.20 -14.59
N LEU A 273 9.39 -14.21 -15.37
CA LEU A 273 8.47 -15.17 -15.97
C LEU A 273 8.26 -16.44 -15.15
N GLU A 274 9.12 -16.67 -14.15
CA GLU A 274 9.06 -17.88 -13.33
C GLU A 274 7.72 -18.05 -12.65
#